data_AF-A0A3R7MJB6-F1
#
_entry.id   AF-A0A3R7MJB6-F1
#
_cell.length_a   1.000
_cell.length_b   1.000
_cell.length_c   1.000
_cell.angle_alpha   90.00
_cell.angle_beta   90.00
_cell.angle_gamma   90.00
#
_symmetry.space_group_name_H-M   'P 1'
#
loop_
_entity.id
_entity.type
_entity.pdbx_description
1 polymer ?
#
loop_
_entity_poly.entity_id
_entity_poly.type
_entity_poly.pdbx_seq_one_letter_code
_entity_poly.pdbx_strand_id
1 'polypeptide(L)'
;MAMDVSGLLFQTTAEIIDALSFMQTHVIDENFRAHSKTNVNSVRSLQREQRSRIEQNYGPRAASSDTIAAQLRAAYRGETTSLELTREANGRGASPAVITNMSPGKCQAFKREMKQRIHEWERAFLEDRGVAVTAHDKVSLRHVYELYKAAKNRLRETESPQTAAFGPSVEGSAEPLQPQHHDKQPQQLQQLQPSQPLHESGVRSGDANGEERGGSVGMQSSYAASSQLESGGGARFTAPASVRSSVNVSHQASPARNISKGKPASQMSDEELVTEKRYLKHILHLFESNFEKSNGRPSTKSDRHVWMAEYTRYGELKNEILRRSTNGNQGGSATAAVEPPAAATTASMPMSDKI
;
A
#
# COMPACT_ATOMS: atom_id res chain seq x y z
N MET A 1 -2.19 83.00 33.84
CA MET A 1 -3.31 82.61 32.95
C MET A 1 -3.51 81.11 33.12
N ALA A 2 -4.58 80.69 33.80
CA ALA A 2 -4.89 79.27 33.95
C ALA A 2 -5.45 78.76 32.61
N MET A 3 -4.89 77.68 32.07
CA MET A 3 -5.51 77.02 30.92
C MET A 3 -6.82 76.40 31.35
N ASP A 4 -7.86 76.60 30.55
CA ASP A 4 -9.17 75.99 30.75
C ASP A 4 -9.04 74.45 30.70
N VAL A 5 -9.67 73.78 31.68
CA VAL A 5 -9.66 72.31 31.82
C VAL A 5 -10.16 71.64 30.54
N SER A 6 -11.12 72.27 29.86
CA SER A 6 -11.63 71.80 28.56
C SER A 6 -10.53 71.78 27.50
N GLY A 7 -9.70 72.83 27.44
CA GLY A 7 -8.56 72.92 26.52
C GLY A 7 -7.52 71.82 26.77
N LEU A 8 -7.22 71.53 28.04
CA LEU A 8 -6.30 70.45 28.40
C LEU A 8 -6.83 69.06 27.98
N LEU A 9 -8.14 68.83 28.12
CA LEU A 9 -8.77 67.57 27.69
C LEU A 9 -8.74 67.39 26.17
N PHE A 10 -9.03 68.45 25.40
CA PHE A 10 -8.93 68.40 23.93
C PHE A 10 -7.50 68.14 23.46
N GLN A 11 -6.52 68.80 24.08
CA GLN A 11 -5.11 68.58 23.76
C GLN A 11 -4.68 67.15 24.09
N THR A 12 -5.01 66.65 25.28
CA THR A 12 -4.71 65.26 25.69
C THR A 12 -5.34 64.26 24.73
N THR A 13 -6.59 64.50 24.29
CA THR A 13 -7.29 63.64 23.35
C THR A 13 -6.60 63.63 21.98
N ALA A 14 -6.17 64.79 21.48
CA ALA A 14 -5.44 64.89 20.22
C ALA A 14 -4.09 64.13 20.28
N GLU A 15 -3.33 64.31 21.35
CA GLU A 15 -2.06 63.60 21.57
C GLU A 15 -2.25 62.07 21.64
N ILE A 16 -3.33 61.61 22.27
CA ILE A 16 -3.69 60.17 22.30
C ILE A 16 -4.04 59.66 20.89
N ILE A 17 -4.81 60.41 20.11
CA ILE A 17 -5.18 60.01 18.74
C ILE A 17 -3.93 59.92 17.85
N ASP A 18 -3.01 60.87 17.95
CA ASP A 18 -1.75 60.86 17.22
C ASP A 18 -0.87 59.67 17.64
N ALA A 19 -0.76 59.41 18.95
CA ALA A 19 -0.02 58.27 19.48
C ALA A 19 -0.61 56.93 19.00
N LEU A 20 -1.93 56.78 19.01
CA LEU A 20 -2.62 55.57 18.52
C LEU A 20 -2.44 55.38 17.01
N SER A 21 -2.55 56.46 16.23
CA SER A 21 -2.33 56.44 14.78
C SER A 21 -0.89 56.04 14.43
N PHE A 22 0.08 56.52 15.23
CA PHE A 22 1.47 56.13 15.11
C PHE A 22 1.69 54.65 15.42
N MET A 23 1.14 54.16 16.54
CA MET A 23 1.20 52.74 16.92
C MET A 23 0.45 51.82 15.96
N GLN A 24 -0.48 52.34 15.16
CA GLN A 24 -1.14 51.57 14.11
C GLN A 24 -0.18 51.21 12.98
N THR A 25 0.79 52.07 12.68
CA THR A 25 1.73 51.92 11.56
C THR A 25 3.15 51.53 11.99
N HIS A 26 3.52 51.72 13.25
CA HIS A 26 4.85 51.46 13.78
C HIS A 26 4.84 50.43 14.92
N VAL A 27 5.97 49.76 15.10
CA VAL A 27 6.29 48.94 16.27
C VAL A 27 7.45 49.62 16.98
N ILE A 28 7.32 49.80 18.30
CA ILE A 28 8.39 50.34 19.14
C ILE A 28 9.18 49.14 19.68
N ASP A 29 10.49 49.12 19.47
CA ASP A 29 11.37 48.09 20.01
C ASP A 29 11.77 48.37 21.48
N GLU A 30 12.51 47.44 22.10
CA GLU A 30 12.98 47.56 23.50
C GLU A 30 13.90 48.78 23.73
N ASN A 31 14.48 49.34 22.66
CA ASN A 31 15.32 50.54 22.72
C ASN A 31 14.51 51.82 22.40
N PHE A 32 13.18 51.75 22.43
CA PHE A 32 12.25 52.82 22.11
C PHE A 32 12.40 53.38 20.68
N ARG A 33 12.97 52.59 19.75
CA ARG A 33 13.04 52.98 18.33
C ARG A 33 11.77 52.53 17.63
N ALA A 34 11.19 53.44 16.84
CA ALA A 34 10.02 53.13 16.04
C ALA A 34 10.42 52.56 14.68
N HIS A 35 9.88 51.40 14.34
CA HIS A 35 10.04 50.76 13.04
C HIS A 35 8.69 50.65 12.35
N SER A 36 8.61 50.96 11.07
CA SER A 36 7.37 50.75 10.32
C SER A 36 6.99 49.26 10.32
N LYS A 37 5.73 48.95 10.61
CA LYS A 37 5.19 47.57 10.61
C LYS A 37 5.42 46.86 9.28
N THR A 38 5.36 47.58 8.16
CA THR A 38 5.62 47.02 6.83
C THR A 38 7.05 46.50 6.72
N ASN A 39 8.03 47.27 7.21
CA ASN A 39 9.44 46.85 7.25
C ASN A 39 9.63 45.64 8.17
N VAL A 40 9.05 45.66 9.37
CA VAL A 40 9.14 44.53 10.31
C VAL A 40 8.54 43.26 9.69
N ASN A 41 7.39 43.36 9.04
CA ASN A 41 6.74 42.23 8.38
C ASN A 41 7.54 41.73 7.16
N SER A 42 8.15 42.64 6.38
CA SER A 42 9.06 42.29 5.30
C SER A 42 10.25 41.49 5.81
N VAL A 43 10.90 41.94 6.89
CA VAL A 43 12.03 41.23 7.51
C VAL A 43 11.61 39.86 8.02
N ARG A 44 10.48 39.75 8.72
CA ARG A 44 9.95 38.45 9.19
C ARG A 44 9.61 37.51 8.02
N SER A 45 9.10 38.05 6.92
CA SER A 45 8.84 37.28 5.70
C SER A 45 10.14 36.73 5.11
N LEU A 46 11.15 37.60 4.96
CA LEU A 46 12.47 37.22 4.48
C LEU A 46 13.14 36.17 5.38
N GLN A 47 13.05 36.32 6.70
CA GLN A 47 13.57 35.34 7.65
C GLN A 47 12.89 33.97 7.51
N ARG A 48 11.56 33.94 7.35
CA ARG A 48 10.82 32.69 7.10
C ARG A 48 11.23 32.05 5.78
N GLU A 49 11.39 32.86 4.73
CA GLU A 49 11.85 32.38 3.43
C GLU A 49 13.28 31.83 3.49
N GLN A 50 14.20 32.53 4.15
CA GLN A 50 15.57 32.05 4.35
C GLN A 50 15.61 30.75 5.14
N ARG A 51 14.82 30.65 6.23
CA ARG A 51 14.69 29.40 6.99
C ARG A 51 14.15 28.27 6.12
N SER A 52 13.13 28.54 5.31
CA SER A 52 12.56 27.57 4.37
C SER A 52 13.60 27.11 3.34
N ARG A 53 14.40 28.03 2.78
CA ARG A 53 15.49 27.68 1.85
C ARG A 53 16.57 26.84 2.54
N ILE A 54 16.90 27.15 3.79
CA ILE A 54 17.88 26.36 4.58
C ILE A 54 17.33 24.97 4.83
N GLU A 55 16.06 24.84 5.24
CA GLU A 55 15.43 23.55 5.48
C GLU A 55 15.32 22.71 4.20
N GLN A 56 15.00 23.33 3.06
CA GLN A 56 14.97 22.66 1.77
C GLN A 56 16.36 22.19 1.29
N ASN A 57 17.40 23.00 1.51
CA ASN A 57 18.74 22.71 1.00
C ASN A 57 19.60 21.87 1.95
N TYR A 58 19.44 22.09 3.26
CA TYR A 58 20.29 21.56 4.33
C TYR A 58 19.51 20.89 5.46
N GLY A 59 18.17 20.87 5.39
CA GLY A 59 17.37 20.16 6.37
C GLY A 59 17.59 18.65 6.31
N PRO A 60 17.05 17.90 7.30
CA PRO A 60 17.12 16.45 7.32
C PRO A 60 16.49 15.88 6.04
N ARG A 61 17.32 15.47 5.08
CA ARG A 61 16.82 14.73 3.92
C ARG A 61 16.43 13.33 4.37
N ALA A 62 15.31 12.85 3.86
CA ALA A 62 14.99 11.43 3.93
C ALA A 62 16.20 10.65 3.40
N ALA A 63 16.61 9.62 4.13
CA ALA A 63 17.75 8.82 3.71
C ALA A 63 17.41 8.18 2.36
N SER A 64 18.28 8.36 1.37
CA SER A 64 18.06 7.75 0.06
C SER A 64 17.94 6.23 0.20
N SER A 65 17.18 5.63 -0.71
CA SER A 65 17.04 4.18 -0.80
C SER A 65 18.39 3.46 -0.85
N ASP A 66 19.40 4.02 -1.54
CA ASP A 66 20.75 3.46 -1.59
C ASP A 66 21.47 3.56 -0.24
N THR A 67 21.31 4.68 0.48
CA THR A 67 21.87 4.86 1.84
C THR A 67 21.25 3.86 2.82
N ILE A 68 19.93 3.68 2.79
CA ILE A 68 19.24 2.71 3.64
C ILE A 68 19.68 1.29 3.27
N ALA A 69 19.81 0.96 1.99
CA ALA A 69 20.29 -0.34 1.56
C ALA A 69 21.72 -0.62 2.04
N ALA A 70 22.61 0.38 1.97
CA ALA A 70 23.97 0.29 2.48
C ALA A 70 23.98 0.09 4.01
N GLN A 71 23.15 0.85 4.73
CA GLN A 71 23.01 0.72 6.18
C GLN A 71 22.50 -0.67 6.57
N LEU A 72 21.52 -1.22 5.85
CA LEU A 72 21.00 -2.56 6.10
C LEU A 72 22.04 -3.64 5.85
N ARG A 73 22.79 -3.54 4.76
CA ARG A 73 23.90 -4.46 4.48
C ARG A 73 25.00 -4.38 5.53
N ALA A 74 25.31 -3.18 6.02
CA ALA A 74 26.29 -2.99 7.08
C ALA A 74 25.81 -3.57 8.42
N ALA A 75 24.55 -3.29 8.79
CA ALA A 75 23.95 -3.73 10.05
C ALA A 75 23.88 -5.26 10.15
N TYR A 76 23.60 -5.95 9.03
CA TYR A 76 23.47 -7.40 8.99
C TYR A 76 24.65 -8.09 8.29
N ARG A 77 25.83 -7.45 8.25
CA ARG A 77 27.00 -7.98 7.54
C ARG A 77 27.43 -9.34 8.09
N GLY A 78 27.46 -9.50 9.42
CA GLY A 78 27.89 -10.76 10.04
C GLY A 78 26.92 -11.92 9.75
N GLU A 79 25.63 -11.65 9.82
CA GLU A 79 24.57 -12.62 9.60
C GLU A 79 24.47 -13.03 8.12
N THR A 80 24.65 -12.06 7.21
CA THR A 80 24.66 -12.33 5.77
C THR A 80 25.87 -13.18 5.36
N THR A 81 27.07 -12.89 5.90
CA THR A 81 28.26 -13.74 5.69
C THR A 81 28.08 -15.14 6.30
N SER A 82 27.48 -15.24 7.49
CA SER A 82 27.19 -16.55 8.11
C SER A 82 26.19 -17.37 7.27
N LEU A 83 25.19 -16.71 6.66
CA LEU A 83 24.24 -17.34 5.75
C LEU A 83 24.93 -17.89 4.49
N GLU A 84 25.88 -17.13 3.93
CA GLU A 84 26.66 -17.53 2.75
C GLU A 84 27.55 -18.75 3.04
N LEU A 85 28.31 -18.73 4.15
CA LEU A 85 29.13 -19.87 4.58
C LEU A 85 28.29 -21.13 4.85
N THR A 86 27.10 -20.96 5.45
CA THR A 86 26.18 -22.09 5.70
C THR A 86 25.66 -22.70 4.40
N ARG A 87 25.39 -21.85 3.39
CA ARG A 87 24.95 -22.28 2.06
C ARG A 87 26.04 -23.07 1.34
N GLU A 88 27.30 -22.65 1.46
CA GLU A 88 28.44 -23.36 0.87
C GLU A 88 28.70 -24.71 1.55
N ALA A 89 28.55 -24.79 2.87
CA ALA A 89 28.84 -26.01 3.64
C ALA A 89 27.76 -27.10 3.52
N ASN A 90 26.47 -26.75 3.62
CA ASN A 90 25.39 -27.74 3.86
C ASN A 90 24.41 -27.89 2.70
N GLY A 91 24.67 -27.26 1.55
CA GLY A 91 23.76 -27.28 0.41
C GLY A 91 22.44 -26.53 0.66
N ARG A 92 21.59 -26.51 -0.38
CA ARG A 92 20.38 -25.66 -0.47
C ARG A 92 19.31 -26.10 0.54
N GLY A 93 19.37 -25.59 1.77
CA GLY A 93 18.28 -25.79 2.74
C GLY A 93 18.63 -25.54 4.21
N ALA A 94 19.90 -25.44 4.58
CA ALA A 94 20.29 -25.23 5.97
C ALA A 94 19.93 -23.81 6.46
N SER A 95 19.28 -23.74 7.62
CA SER A 95 18.99 -22.47 8.30
C SER A 95 20.29 -21.84 8.83
N PRO A 96 20.50 -20.52 8.70
CA PRO A 96 21.69 -19.85 9.21
C PRO A 96 21.83 -20.06 10.72
N ALA A 97 23.04 -20.42 11.18
CA ALA A 97 23.31 -20.72 12.58
C ALA A 97 22.85 -19.60 13.53
N VAL A 98 23.02 -18.35 13.12
CA VAL A 98 22.56 -17.17 13.88
C VAL A 98 21.07 -17.24 14.18
N ILE A 99 20.27 -17.57 13.17
CA ILE A 99 18.82 -17.64 13.31
C ILE A 99 18.45 -18.86 14.14
N THR A 100 19.14 -20.00 13.98
CA THR A 100 18.89 -21.24 14.74
C THR A 100 19.13 -21.08 16.24
N ASN A 101 20.06 -20.22 16.66
CA ASN A 101 20.42 -20.03 18.06
C ASN A 101 19.55 -19.01 18.82
N MET A 102 18.70 -18.24 18.14
CA MET A 102 17.84 -17.24 18.81
C MET A 102 16.70 -17.91 19.60
N SER A 103 16.20 -17.34 20.68
CA SER A 103 14.92 -17.83 21.24
C SER A 103 13.75 -17.51 20.29
N PRO A 104 12.58 -18.18 20.38
CA PRO A 104 11.42 -17.87 19.54
C PRO A 104 11.00 -16.40 19.61
N GLY A 105 10.98 -15.82 20.82
CA GLY A 105 10.67 -14.40 21.02
C GLY A 105 11.68 -13.46 20.36
N LYS A 106 13.00 -13.77 20.45
CA LYS A 106 14.04 -13.01 19.75
C LYS A 106 13.90 -13.12 18.23
N CYS A 107 13.60 -14.31 17.71
CA CYS A 107 13.37 -14.54 16.28
C CYS A 107 12.14 -13.76 15.77
N GLN A 108 11.08 -13.65 16.57
CA GLN A 108 9.89 -12.85 16.25
C GLN A 108 10.19 -11.34 16.24
N ALA A 109 10.94 -10.83 17.22
CA ALA A 109 11.38 -9.44 17.25
C ALA A 109 12.24 -9.12 16.01
N PHE A 110 13.24 -9.97 15.72
CA PHE A 110 14.11 -9.84 14.55
C PHE A 110 13.33 -9.83 13.24
N LYS A 111 12.38 -10.76 13.05
CA LYS A 111 11.50 -10.78 11.87
C LYS A 111 10.71 -9.48 11.70
N ARG A 112 10.18 -8.90 12.80
CA ARG A 112 9.41 -7.65 12.76
C ARG A 112 10.30 -6.46 12.39
N GLU A 113 11.45 -6.34 13.04
CA GLU A 113 12.43 -5.30 12.75
C GLU A 113 12.89 -5.37 11.28
N MET A 114 13.28 -6.55 10.81
CA MET A 114 13.74 -6.75 9.44
C MET A 114 12.66 -6.38 8.42
N LYS A 115 11.39 -6.76 8.67
CA LYS A 115 10.26 -6.37 7.82
C LYS A 115 10.06 -4.86 7.80
N GLN A 116 10.17 -4.21 8.96
CA GLN A 116 10.04 -2.76 9.07
C GLN A 116 11.12 -2.04 8.26
N ARG A 117 12.38 -2.47 8.39
CA ARG A 117 13.50 -1.88 7.63
C ARG A 117 13.39 -2.12 6.13
N ILE A 118 12.93 -3.30 5.70
CA ILE A 118 12.66 -3.59 4.29
C ILE A 118 11.57 -2.65 3.76
N HIS A 119 10.47 -2.45 4.49
CA HIS A 119 9.41 -1.52 4.08
C HIS A 119 9.88 -0.06 4.07
N GLU A 120 10.74 0.33 5.01
CA GLU A 120 11.36 1.66 5.03
C GLU A 120 12.19 1.90 3.77
N TRP A 121 13.01 0.92 3.38
CA TRP A 121 13.74 0.94 2.11
C TRP A 121 12.81 0.97 0.90
N GLU A 122 11.77 0.12 0.85
CA GLU A 122 10.82 0.08 -0.28
C GLU A 122 10.08 1.43 -0.42
N ARG A 123 9.78 2.11 0.68
CA ARG A 123 9.16 3.45 0.68
C ARG A 123 10.14 4.51 0.16
N ALA A 124 11.36 4.55 0.67
CA ALA A 124 12.38 5.48 0.20
C ALA A 124 12.69 5.25 -1.28
N PHE A 125 12.68 4.00 -1.75
CA PHE A 125 12.86 3.68 -3.17
C PHE A 125 11.74 4.24 -4.04
N LEU A 126 10.49 4.13 -3.57
CA LEU A 126 9.33 4.71 -4.27
C LEU A 126 9.40 6.24 -4.29
N GLU A 127 9.83 6.86 -3.20
CA GLU A 127 10.02 8.33 -3.11
C GLU A 127 11.14 8.81 -4.04
N ASP A 128 12.28 8.11 -4.08
CA ASP A 128 13.43 8.47 -4.92
C ASP A 128 13.17 8.26 -6.42
N ARG A 129 12.53 7.15 -6.80
CA ARG A 129 12.41 6.73 -8.21
C ARG A 129 11.02 6.94 -8.80
N GLY A 130 10.02 7.25 -7.98
CA GLY A 130 8.63 7.40 -8.40
C GLY A 130 7.97 6.11 -8.91
N VAL A 131 8.62 4.95 -8.75
CA VAL A 131 8.15 3.65 -9.25
C VAL A 131 8.21 2.59 -8.15
N ALA A 132 7.29 1.63 -8.21
CA ALA A 132 7.29 0.50 -7.29
C ALA A 132 8.51 -0.41 -7.50
N VAL A 133 9.02 -0.98 -6.41
CA VAL A 133 10.21 -1.85 -6.40
C VAL A 133 9.99 -3.10 -7.26
N THR A 134 10.88 -3.33 -8.22
CA THR A 134 10.87 -4.55 -9.06
C THR A 134 11.72 -5.68 -8.45
N ALA A 135 11.63 -6.89 -9.01
CA ALA A 135 12.47 -8.00 -8.58
C ALA A 135 13.98 -7.75 -8.81
N HIS A 136 14.33 -6.94 -9.82
CA HIS A 136 15.72 -6.59 -10.10
C HIS A 136 16.28 -5.63 -9.04
N ASP A 137 15.47 -4.68 -8.56
CA ASP A 137 15.89 -3.72 -7.55
C ASP A 137 16.16 -4.38 -6.18
N LYS A 138 15.40 -5.44 -5.88
CA LYS A 138 15.56 -6.26 -4.66
C LYS A 138 16.88 -7.02 -4.62
N VAL A 139 17.64 -7.09 -5.72
CA VAL A 139 18.95 -7.73 -5.76
C VAL A 139 19.93 -7.08 -4.78
N SER A 140 19.85 -5.76 -4.62
CA SER A 140 20.66 -4.99 -3.66
C SER A 140 20.50 -5.43 -2.20
N LEU A 141 19.32 -6.00 -1.87
CA LEU A 141 18.96 -6.50 -0.54
C LEU A 141 18.72 -8.01 -0.50
N ARG A 142 19.19 -8.77 -1.51
CA ARG A 142 18.92 -10.21 -1.63
C ARG A 142 19.20 -10.97 -0.34
N HIS A 143 20.39 -10.80 0.25
CA HIS A 143 20.78 -11.48 1.48
C HIS A 143 19.93 -11.08 2.70
N VAL A 144 19.46 -9.84 2.76
CA VAL A 144 18.57 -9.35 3.81
C VAL A 144 17.19 -10.00 3.70
N TYR A 145 16.64 -10.13 2.48
CA TYR A 145 15.40 -10.88 2.25
C TYR A 145 15.55 -12.37 2.57
N GLU A 146 16.71 -12.96 2.33
CA GLU A 146 17.00 -14.35 2.68
C GLU A 146 17.05 -14.56 4.20
N LEU A 147 17.70 -13.67 4.95
CA LEU A 147 17.67 -13.67 6.41
C LEU A 147 16.24 -13.54 6.95
N TYR A 148 15.46 -12.60 6.41
CA TYR A 148 14.04 -12.47 6.76
C TYR A 148 13.26 -13.77 6.51
N LYS A 149 13.48 -14.41 5.35
CA LYS A 149 12.81 -15.67 4.98
C LYS A 149 13.20 -16.81 5.93
N ALA A 150 14.47 -16.92 6.29
CA ALA A 150 14.95 -17.92 7.25
C ALA A 150 14.34 -17.71 8.65
N ALA A 151 14.31 -16.47 9.15
CA ALA A 151 13.67 -16.15 10.42
C ALA A 151 12.16 -16.43 10.40
N LYS A 152 11.50 -16.15 9.26
CA LYS A 152 10.09 -16.46 9.06
C LYS A 152 9.83 -17.97 9.06
N ASN A 153 10.65 -18.75 8.37
CA ASN A 153 10.50 -20.21 8.29
C ASN A 153 10.70 -20.87 9.66
N ARG A 154 11.72 -20.45 10.39
CA ARG A 154 11.98 -20.95 11.74
C ARG A 154 10.80 -20.76 12.69
N LEU A 155 10.13 -19.60 12.65
CA LEU A 155 8.94 -19.37 13.46
C LEU A 155 7.78 -20.29 13.08
N ARG A 156 7.62 -20.61 11.79
CA ARG A 156 6.60 -21.57 11.34
C ARG A 156 6.88 -22.99 11.83
N GLU A 157 8.15 -23.38 11.92
CA GLU A 157 8.57 -24.68 12.45
C GLU A 157 8.26 -24.79 13.95
N THR A 158 8.53 -23.73 14.73
CA THR A 158 8.24 -23.71 16.17
C THR A 158 6.76 -23.60 16.52
N GLU A 159 5.92 -23.09 15.62
CA GLU A 159 4.47 -22.98 15.81
C GLU A 159 3.72 -24.25 15.37
N SER A 160 4.38 -25.15 14.64
CA SER A 160 3.83 -26.43 14.21
C SER A 160 4.25 -27.68 15.04
N PRO A 161 4.50 -27.69 16.37
CA PRO A 161 4.94 -28.91 17.06
C PRO A 161 3.82 -29.88 17.48
N GLN A 162 2.56 -29.67 17.11
CA GLN A 162 1.43 -30.29 17.84
C GLN A 162 0.67 -31.39 17.10
N THR A 163 1.32 -32.21 16.25
CA THR A 163 0.63 -33.35 15.62
C THR A 163 1.47 -34.61 15.41
N ALA A 164 2.66 -34.73 16.02
CA ALA A 164 3.54 -35.88 15.80
C ALA A 164 4.12 -36.52 17.08
N ALA A 165 3.46 -36.37 18.24
CA ALA A 165 3.91 -37.00 19.48
C ALA A 165 2.75 -37.55 20.32
N PHE A 166 2.03 -38.53 19.78
CA PHE A 166 1.43 -39.59 20.58
C PHE A 166 1.59 -40.92 19.83
N GLY A 167 2.53 -41.74 20.30
CA GLY A 167 2.69 -43.11 19.87
C GLY A 167 4.07 -43.69 20.18
N PRO A 168 4.34 -44.15 21.42
CA PRO A 168 5.28 -45.24 21.62
C PRO A 168 4.59 -46.53 21.13
N SER A 169 4.72 -46.87 19.84
CA SER A 169 4.27 -48.17 19.34
C SER A 169 5.38 -49.19 19.52
N VAL A 170 5.10 -50.11 20.43
CA VAL A 170 5.77 -51.39 20.63
C VAL A 170 5.89 -52.14 19.31
N GLU A 171 7.05 -52.76 19.17
CA GLU A 171 7.48 -53.78 18.23
C GLU A 171 6.38 -54.81 17.89
N GLY A 172 6.09 -55.04 16.60
CA GLY A 172 5.23 -56.14 16.20
C GLY A 172 4.60 -56.06 14.80
N SER A 173 5.28 -56.67 13.82
CA SER A 173 4.74 -57.41 12.67
C SER A 173 3.87 -56.73 11.60
N ALA A 174 4.43 -56.75 10.38
CA ALA A 174 3.86 -56.82 9.02
C ALA A 174 2.33 -56.63 8.78
N GLU A 175 1.97 -55.60 8.00
CA GLU A 175 1.33 -55.68 6.66
C GLU A 175 1.04 -54.26 6.11
N PRO A 176 0.95 -54.05 4.77
CA PRO A 176 0.78 -52.73 4.17
C PRO A 176 -0.69 -52.43 3.85
N LEU A 177 -1.16 -51.19 3.99
CA LEU A 177 -2.05 -50.50 3.03
C LEU A 177 -2.50 -49.09 3.49
N GLN A 178 -2.48 -48.20 2.49
CA GLN A 178 -3.24 -46.94 2.29
C GLN A 178 -2.84 -45.62 3.00
N PRO A 179 -2.68 -44.52 2.24
CA PRO A 179 -2.46 -43.18 2.78
C PRO A 179 -3.79 -42.44 3.04
N GLN A 180 -4.08 -42.13 4.31
CA GLN A 180 -5.12 -41.17 4.68
C GLN A 180 -4.62 -39.72 4.50
N HIS A 181 -5.28 -38.98 3.61
CA HIS A 181 -5.12 -37.55 3.46
C HIS A 181 -5.97 -36.82 4.52
N HIS A 182 -5.32 -36.10 5.45
CA HIS A 182 -6.00 -35.22 6.41
C HIS A 182 -6.19 -33.81 5.81
N ASP A 183 -7.46 -33.43 5.65
CA ASP A 183 -7.90 -32.08 5.27
C ASP A 183 -7.74 -31.09 6.44
N LYS A 184 -7.09 -29.95 6.19
CA LYS A 184 -7.00 -28.84 7.13
C LYS A 184 -8.12 -27.83 6.88
N GLN A 185 -9.08 -27.83 7.78
CA GLN A 185 -10.14 -26.82 7.93
C GLN A 185 -9.54 -25.43 8.25
N PRO A 186 -9.87 -24.35 7.52
CA PRO A 186 -9.47 -23.00 7.90
C PRO A 186 -10.45 -22.45 8.94
N GLN A 187 -9.99 -22.33 10.18
CA GLN A 187 -10.68 -21.61 11.26
C GLN A 187 -10.62 -20.11 10.95
N GLN A 188 -11.80 -19.49 10.78
CA GLN A 188 -11.95 -18.05 10.67
C GLN A 188 -11.51 -17.40 11.99
N LEU A 189 -10.41 -16.65 11.94
CA LEU A 189 -10.06 -15.70 12.99
C LEU A 189 -10.88 -14.43 12.76
N GLN A 190 -11.90 -14.29 13.60
CA GLN A 190 -12.73 -13.12 13.76
C GLN A 190 -11.85 -11.95 14.21
N GLN A 191 -11.88 -10.87 13.43
CA GLN A 191 -11.09 -9.66 13.61
C GLN A 191 -11.68 -8.84 14.76
N LEU A 192 -11.16 -9.02 15.99
CA LEU A 192 -11.40 -8.09 17.09
C LEU A 192 -10.66 -6.77 16.81
N GLN A 193 -11.44 -5.72 16.55
CA GLN A 193 -10.97 -4.34 16.61
C GLN A 193 -10.45 -4.03 18.02
N PRO A 194 -9.30 -3.36 18.17
CA PRO A 194 -8.99 -2.69 19.42
C PRO A 194 -9.75 -1.36 19.47
N SER A 195 -10.82 -1.34 20.25
CA SER A 195 -11.41 -0.13 20.82
C SER A 195 -10.35 0.58 21.67
N GLN A 196 -10.09 1.86 21.38
CA GLN A 196 -9.23 2.69 22.23
C GLN A 196 -9.96 3.03 23.54
N PRO A 197 -9.30 2.88 24.70
CA PRO A 197 -9.82 3.42 25.95
C PRO A 197 -9.56 4.94 26.02
N LEU A 198 -10.67 5.65 26.08
CA LEU A 198 -10.83 7.00 26.60
C LEU A 198 -10.68 6.98 28.13
N HIS A 199 -10.29 8.12 28.74
CA HIS A 199 -10.16 8.45 30.19
C HIS A 199 -8.81 8.12 30.86
N GLU A 200 -8.24 8.93 31.75
CA GLU A 200 -8.40 10.33 32.17
C GLU A 200 -7.30 10.61 33.21
N SER A 201 -6.94 11.88 33.39
CA SER A 201 -6.50 12.51 34.66
C SER A 201 -5.13 12.18 35.27
N GLY A 202 -4.28 13.21 35.27
CA GLY A 202 -2.99 13.24 36.00
C GLY A 202 -2.29 14.60 36.00
N VAL A 203 -3.01 15.65 36.41
CA VAL A 203 -2.58 16.90 37.08
C VAL A 203 -1.13 17.38 36.90
N ARG A 204 -0.94 18.54 36.26
CA ARG A 204 0.06 19.54 36.69
C ARG A 204 -0.31 20.95 36.24
N SER A 205 -0.46 21.82 37.25
CA SER A 205 -0.79 23.24 37.20
C SER A 205 0.17 24.09 36.38
N GLY A 206 -0.35 25.20 35.87
CA GLY A 206 0.35 26.49 35.90
C GLY A 206 0.22 27.32 34.62
N ASP A 207 -0.71 28.28 34.64
CA ASP A 207 -0.65 29.64 34.07
C ASP A 207 -0.26 29.85 32.59
N ALA A 208 -0.80 30.80 31.83
CA ALA A 208 -1.92 31.74 31.88
C ALA A 208 -1.84 32.48 30.52
N ASN A 209 -2.95 33.06 30.08
CA ASN A 209 -3.14 33.90 28.88
C ASN A 209 -3.15 33.15 27.54
N GLY A 210 -4.24 33.11 26.78
CA GLY A 210 -5.31 34.10 26.65
C GLY A 210 -5.39 34.49 25.18
N GLU A 211 -6.48 34.04 24.55
CA GLU A 211 -7.25 34.61 23.43
C GLU A 211 -6.64 35.82 22.68
N GLU A 212 -6.63 35.88 21.35
CA GLU A 212 -7.86 36.00 20.56
C GLU A 212 -7.82 35.35 19.17
N ARG A 213 -9.02 34.91 18.83
CA ARG A 213 -9.50 34.39 17.55
C ARG A 213 -10.00 35.57 16.72
N GLY A 214 -9.40 35.81 15.56
CA GLY A 214 -9.88 36.83 14.61
C GLY A 214 -9.61 36.41 13.18
N GLY A 215 -10.65 35.91 12.50
CA GLY A 215 -10.62 35.70 11.05
C GLY A 215 -10.68 37.03 10.30
N SER A 216 -10.02 37.11 9.15
CA SER A 216 -10.35 38.10 8.12
C SER A 216 -9.81 37.66 6.75
N VAL A 217 -10.73 37.25 5.87
CA VAL A 217 -11.09 37.87 4.59
C VAL A 217 -9.96 37.92 3.57
N GLY A 218 -10.15 37.15 2.50
CA GLY A 218 -9.35 37.22 1.29
C GLY A 218 -9.51 38.55 0.58
N MET A 219 -8.39 39.09 0.11
CA MET A 219 -8.34 40.17 -0.88
C MET A 219 -7.41 39.71 -1.99
N GLN A 220 -8.02 39.42 -3.14
CA GLN A 220 -7.35 39.40 -4.42
C GLN A 220 -6.80 40.81 -4.68
N SER A 221 -5.50 40.90 -4.96
CA SER A 221 -4.92 42.14 -5.48
C SER A 221 -4.24 41.82 -6.80
N SER A 222 -4.97 42.11 -7.87
CA SER A 222 -4.48 42.21 -9.23
C SER A 222 -3.93 43.63 -9.41
N TYR A 223 -2.64 43.76 -9.68
CA TYR A 223 -2.12 44.87 -10.46
C TYR A 223 -0.94 44.40 -11.31
N ALA A 224 -1.10 44.62 -12.60
CA ALA A 224 -0.09 44.50 -13.63
C ALA A 224 0.79 45.77 -13.64
N ALA A 225 2.07 45.60 -13.98
CA ALA A 225 2.90 46.47 -14.84
C ALA A 225 4.35 45.97 -14.71
N SER A 226 4.88 45.28 -15.73
CA SER A 226 5.59 45.90 -16.87
C SER A 226 6.69 46.88 -16.46
N SER A 227 7.92 46.38 -16.40
CA SER A 227 9.09 47.14 -16.81
C SER A 227 10.04 46.22 -17.58
N GLN A 228 9.95 46.40 -18.90
CA GLN A 228 10.83 45.90 -19.93
C GLN A 228 12.07 46.81 -19.92
N LEU A 229 13.25 46.23 -19.73
CA LEU A 229 14.51 46.86 -20.13
C LEU A 229 15.32 45.84 -20.93
N GLU A 230 15.47 46.18 -22.21
CA GLU A 230 16.38 45.58 -23.16
C GLU A 230 17.83 45.81 -22.71
N SER A 231 18.68 44.79 -22.85
CA SER A 231 20.05 45.00 -23.32
C SER A 231 20.59 43.68 -23.88
N GLY A 232 20.98 43.73 -25.15
CA GLY A 232 21.39 42.58 -25.95
C GLY A 232 22.85 42.17 -25.76
N GLY A 233 23.14 40.94 -26.17
CA GLY A 233 24.48 40.39 -26.30
C GLY A 233 24.41 38.95 -26.77
N GLY A 234 24.55 38.75 -28.08
CA GLY A 234 24.28 37.48 -28.75
C GLY A 234 25.32 36.38 -28.53
N ALA A 235 24.83 35.15 -28.51
CA ALA A 235 25.53 33.97 -29.00
C ALA A 235 24.48 32.98 -29.54
N ARG A 236 24.39 32.88 -30.86
CA ARG A 236 23.54 31.93 -31.56
C ARG A 236 24.16 30.53 -31.44
N PHE A 237 23.53 29.65 -30.67
CA PHE A 237 23.70 28.20 -30.80
C PHE A 237 22.42 27.61 -31.40
N THR A 238 22.49 27.24 -32.67
CA THR A 238 21.46 26.48 -33.37
C THR A 238 21.50 25.03 -32.90
N ALA A 239 20.55 24.64 -32.04
CA ALA A 239 20.29 23.24 -31.72
C ALA A 239 19.30 22.65 -32.75
N PRO A 240 19.51 21.40 -33.22
CA PRO A 240 18.70 20.79 -34.25
C PRO A 240 17.29 20.48 -33.74
N ALA A 241 16.30 20.85 -34.54
CA ALA A 241 14.90 20.48 -34.36
C ALA A 241 14.79 18.95 -34.42
N SER A 242 14.49 18.34 -33.28
CA SER A 242 14.14 16.93 -33.19
C SER A 242 12.77 16.74 -33.83
N VAL A 243 12.77 16.15 -35.02
CA VAL A 243 11.58 15.73 -35.76
C VAL A 243 10.89 14.66 -34.91
N ARG A 244 9.91 15.06 -34.12
CA ARG A 244 8.91 14.13 -33.57
C ARG A 244 8.09 13.62 -34.74
N SER A 245 8.53 12.51 -35.30
CA SER A 245 7.70 11.65 -36.15
C SER A 245 6.49 11.22 -35.32
N SER A 246 5.40 11.96 -35.48
CA SER A 246 4.08 11.56 -35.04
C SER A 246 3.66 10.41 -35.95
N VAL A 247 4.06 9.19 -35.58
CA VAL A 247 3.47 7.98 -36.14
C VAL A 247 2.03 8.00 -35.65
N ASN A 248 1.16 8.48 -36.52
CA ASN A 248 -0.28 8.38 -36.43
C ASN A 248 -0.60 6.89 -36.44
N VAL A 249 -0.54 6.26 -35.26
CA VAL A 249 -0.99 4.88 -35.07
C VAL A 249 -2.48 4.91 -35.38
N SER A 250 -2.84 4.40 -36.55
CA SER A 250 -4.23 4.13 -36.89
C SER A 250 -4.85 3.47 -35.68
N HIS A 251 -5.83 4.15 -35.07
CA HIS A 251 -6.72 3.57 -34.09
C HIS A 251 -7.32 2.33 -34.75
N GLN A 252 -6.67 1.19 -34.54
CA GLN A 252 -7.20 -0.10 -34.89
C GLN A 252 -8.48 -0.16 -34.07
N ALA A 253 -9.60 0.01 -34.76
CA ALA A 253 -10.92 0.08 -34.17
C ALA A 253 -11.01 -1.05 -33.15
N SER A 254 -10.97 -0.67 -31.87
CA SER A 254 -11.22 -1.60 -30.79
C SER A 254 -12.52 -2.29 -31.19
N PRO A 255 -12.55 -3.63 -31.29
CA PRO A 255 -13.83 -4.29 -31.31
C PRO A 255 -14.41 -3.98 -29.93
N ALA A 256 -15.18 -2.89 -29.86
CA ALA A 256 -16.12 -2.59 -28.81
C ALA A 256 -17.19 -3.68 -28.87
N ARG A 257 -16.77 -4.92 -28.62
CA ARG A 257 -17.64 -6.05 -28.42
C ARG A 257 -18.09 -5.92 -26.97
N ASN A 258 -19.39 -5.71 -26.85
CA ASN A 258 -20.21 -5.75 -25.65
C ASN A 258 -20.06 -7.07 -24.84
N ILE A 259 -18.85 -7.43 -24.39
CA ILE A 259 -18.59 -8.66 -23.61
C ILE A 259 -18.96 -8.43 -22.13
N SER A 260 -19.08 -7.18 -21.70
CA SER A 260 -19.40 -6.79 -20.31
C SER A 260 -20.87 -6.95 -19.90
N LYS A 261 -21.73 -7.55 -20.74
CA LYS A 261 -23.12 -7.90 -20.40
C LYS A 261 -23.45 -9.38 -20.68
N GLY A 262 -22.45 -10.26 -20.60
CA GLY A 262 -22.70 -11.69 -20.61
C GLY A 262 -23.52 -12.14 -19.39
N LYS A 263 -24.18 -13.30 -19.51
CA LYS A 263 -24.86 -13.95 -18.39
C LYS A 263 -23.90 -14.06 -17.19
N PRO A 264 -24.36 -13.88 -15.94
CA PRO A 264 -23.50 -14.03 -14.77
C PRO A 264 -22.92 -15.46 -14.74
N ALA A 265 -21.65 -15.60 -14.33
CA ALA A 265 -20.93 -16.88 -14.36
C ALA A 265 -21.69 -18.01 -13.62
N SER A 266 -22.44 -17.66 -12.57
CA SER A 266 -23.27 -18.60 -11.82
C SER A 266 -24.39 -19.26 -12.64
N GLN A 267 -24.87 -18.62 -13.70
CA GLN A 267 -25.97 -19.11 -14.55
C GLN A 267 -25.50 -19.83 -15.82
N MET A 268 -24.19 -19.95 -16.04
CA MET A 268 -23.63 -20.58 -17.23
C MET A 268 -23.47 -22.09 -17.04
N SER A 269 -23.60 -22.87 -18.11
CA SER A 269 -23.22 -24.29 -18.11
C SER A 269 -21.70 -24.47 -17.98
N ASP A 270 -21.24 -25.66 -17.57
CA ASP A 270 -19.81 -25.93 -17.40
C ASP A 270 -19.04 -25.82 -18.72
N GLU A 271 -19.66 -26.25 -19.81
CA GLU A 271 -19.14 -26.14 -21.17
C GLU A 271 -18.98 -24.68 -21.60
N GLU A 272 -19.98 -23.84 -21.31
CA GLU A 272 -19.93 -22.41 -21.59
C GLU A 272 -18.85 -21.72 -20.75
N LEU A 273 -18.72 -22.05 -19.47
CA LEU A 273 -17.70 -21.51 -18.58
C LEU A 273 -16.28 -21.80 -19.09
N VAL A 274 -16.01 -23.04 -19.50
CA VAL A 274 -14.70 -23.45 -20.02
C VAL A 274 -14.40 -22.78 -21.36
N THR A 275 -15.41 -22.67 -22.23
CA THR A 275 -15.27 -22.05 -23.55
C THR A 275 -14.99 -20.55 -23.43
N GLU A 276 -15.77 -19.83 -22.62
CA GLU A 276 -15.57 -18.39 -22.41
C GLU A 276 -14.23 -18.11 -21.72
N LYS A 277 -13.85 -18.90 -20.71
CA LYS A 277 -12.54 -18.79 -20.05
C LYS A 277 -11.39 -18.97 -21.04
N ARG A 278 -11.47 -19.94 -21.96
CA ARG A 278 -10.46 -20.19 -23.00
C ARG A 278 -10.38 -19.00 -23.97
N TYR A 279 -11.52 -18.48 -24.40
CA TYR A 279 -11.61 -17.33 -25.28
C TYR A 279 -10.98 -16.07 -24.64
N LEU A 280 -11.35 -15.76 -23.40
CA LEU A 280 -10.78 -14.61 -22.67
C LEU A 280 -9.28 -14.77 -22.44
N LYS A 281 -8.81 -15.97 -22.07
CA LYS A 281 -7.38 -16.25 -21.95
C LYS A 281 -6.63 -15.96 -23.26
N HIS A 282 -7.18 -16.38 -24.39
CA HIS A 282 -6.59 -16.15 -25.71
C HIS A 282 -6.50 -14.65 -26.05
N ILE A 283 -7.58 -13.89 -25.84
CA ILE A 283 -7.60 -12.46 -26.14
C ILE A 283 -6.67 -11.67 -25.22
N LEU A 284 -6.68 -11.95 -23.92
CA LEU A 284 -5.79 -11.29 -22.97
C LEU A 284 -4.32 -11.56 -23.32
N HIS A 285 -3.97 -12.79 -23.70
CA HIS A 285 -2.62 -13.14 -24.15
C HIS A 285 -2.24 -12.45 -25.46
N LEU A 286 -3.17 -12.36 -26.41
CA LEU A 286 -2.97 -11.65 -27.68
C LEU A 286 -2.71 -10.17 -27.44
N PHE A 287 -3.46 -9.55 -26.53
CA PHE A 287 -3.23 -8.18 -26.09
C PHE A 287 -1.85 -8.01 -25.46
N GLU A 288 -1.48 -8.85 -24.47
CA GLU A 288 -0.17 -8.75 -23.81
C GLU A 288 0.98 -8.92 -24.80
N SER A 289 0.86 -9.88 -25.73
CA SER A 289 1.86 -10.12 -26.79
C SER A 289 1.98 -8.95 -27.76
N ASN A 290 0.86 -8.38 -28.19
CA ASN A 290 0.86 -7.23 -29.11
C ASN A 290 1.37 -5.97 -28.40
N PHE A 291 1.05 -5.80 -27.12
CA PHE A 291 1.54 -4.70 -26.31
C PHE A 291 3.06 -4.75 -26.16
N GLU A 292 3.60 -5.92 -25.86
CA GLU A 292 5.05 -6.11 -25.72
C GLU A 292 5.78 -5.90 -27.06
N LYS A 293 5.24 -6.42 -28.17
CA LYS A 293 5.80 -6.20 -29.51
C LYS A 293 5.81 -4.74 -29.94
N SER A 294 4.77 -3.97 -29.61
CA SER A 294 4.64 -2.56 -30.02
C SER A 294 5.41 -1.60 -29.12
N ASN A 295 5.48 -1.87 -27.81
CA ASN A 295 6.10 -0.95 -26.84
C ASN A 295 7.49 -1.38 -26.39
N GLY A 296 7.95 -2.58 -26.74
CA GLY A 296 9.25 -3.13 -26.33
C GLY A 296 9.36 -3.38 -24.81
N ARG A 297 8.23 -3.38 -24.09
CA ARG A 297 8.16 -3.64 -22.65
C ARG A 297 6.91 -4.44 -22.28
N PRO A 298 6.95 -5.24 -21.20
CA PRO A 298 5.78 -5.93 -20.70
C PRO A 298 4.69 -4.95 -20.23
N SER A 299 3.43 -5.39 -20.31
CA SER A 299 2.27 -4.59 -19.91
C SER A 299 2.23 -4.39 -18.38
N THR A 300 2.14 -3.13 -17.94
CA THR A 300 2.01 -2.77 -16.52
C THR A 300 0.54 -2.72 -16.09
N LYS A 301 0.28 -2.55 -14.79
CA LYS A 301 -1.09 -2.47 -14.25
C LYS A 301 -1.89 -1.29 -14.84
N SER A 302 -1.23 -0.18 -15.17
CA SER A 302 -1.88 0.99 -15.78
C SER A 302 -2.30 0.69 -17.22
N ASP A 303 -1.43 0.03 -17.99
CA ASP A 303 -1.69 -0.33 -19.40
C ASP A 303 -2.87 -1.31 -19.54
N ARG A 304 -3.11 -2.14 -18.52
CA ARG A 304 -4.21 -3.11 -18.48
C ARG A 304 -5.58 -2.49 -18.16
N HIS A 305 -5.65 -1.20 -17.86
CA HIS A 305 -6.91 -0.58 -17.43
C HIS A 305 -8.00 -0.65 -18.51
N VAL A 306 -7.62 -0.58 -19.79
CA VAL A 306 -8.54 -0.69 -20.93
C VAL A 306 -9.18 -2.08 -21.02
N TRP A 307 -8.52 -3.12 -20.50
CA TRP A 307 -8.97 -4.52 -20.51
C TRP A 307 -9.41 -5.03 -19.13
N MET A 308 -9.62 -4.12 -18.18
CA MET A 308 -9.88 -4.46 -16.79
C MET A 308 -11.18 -5.26 -16.61
N ALA A 309 -12.17 -5.02 -17.45
CA ALA A 309 -13.44 -5.76 -17.44
C ALA A 309 -13.22 -7.23 -17.82
N GLU A 310 -12.42 -7.49 -18.85
CA GLU A 310 -12.08 -8.83 -19.33
C GLU A 310 -11.22 -9.59 -18.33
N TYR A 311 -10.25 -8.91 -17.67
CA TYR A 311 -9.47 -9.50 -16.59
C TYR A 311 -10.37 -9.91 -15.40
N THR A 312 -11.32 -9.05 -15.04
CA THR A 312 -12.29 -9.31 -13.97
C THR A 312 -13.15 -10.52 -14.32
N ARG A 313 -13.75 -10.52 -15.52
CA ARG A 313 -14.59 -11.60 -16.02
C ARG A 313 -13.84 -12.95 -16.09
N TYR A 314 -12.60 -12.95 -16.56
CA TYR A 314 -11.76 -14.15 -16.57
C TYR A 314 -11.53 -14.70 -15.14
N GLY A 315 -11.34 -13.81 -14.16
CA GLY A 315 -11.24 -14.16 -12.75
C GLY A 315 -12.51 -14.79 -12.21
N GLU A 316 -13.68 -14.20 -12.50
CA GLU A 316 -15.00 -14.73 -12.12
C GLU A 316 -15.22 -16.14 -12.67
N LEU A 317 -14.99 -16.36 -13.97
CA LEU A 317 -15.15 -17.66 -14.61
C LEU A 317 -14.19 -18.70 -14.01
N LYS A 318 -12.94 -18.32 -13.74
CA LYS A 318 -11.96 -19.21 -13.11
C LYS A 318 -12.40 -19.62 -11.70
N ASN A 319 -12.89 -18.68 -10.91
CA ASN A 319 -13.37 -18.93 -9.55
C ASN A 319 -14.63 -19.80 -9.55
N GLU A 320 -15.55 -19.57 -10.49
CA GLU A 320 -16.78 -20.34 -10.61
C GLU A 320 -16.50 -21.80 -11.03
N ILE A 321 -15.61 -22.02 -12.01
CA ILE A 321 -15.16 -23.37 -12.37
C ILE A 321 -14.50 -24.07 -11.18
N LEU A 322 -13.63 -23.35 -10.44
CA LEU A 322 -12.99 -23.90 -9.25
C LEU A 322 -14.04 -24.28 -8.20
N ARG A 323 -15.00 -23.39 -7.92
CA ARG A 323 -16.10 -23.62 -6.97
C ARG A 323 -16.93 -24.86 -7.35
N ARG A 324 -17.28 -25.02 -8.62
CA ARG A 324 -18.01 -26.20 -9.12
C ARG A 324 -17.18 -27.48 -9.04
N SER A 325 -15.89 -27.40 -9.31
CA SER A 325 -14.98 -28.54 -9.17
C SER A 325 -14.89 -29.01 -7.72
N THR A 326 -14.82 -28.08 -6.76
CA THR A 326 -14.78 -28.42 -5.33
C THR A 326 -16.11 -28.97 -4.83
N ASN A 327 -17.23 -28.41 -5.29
CA ASN A 327 -18.58 -28.84 -4.87
C ASN A 327 -19.04 -30.14 -5.54
N GLY A 328 -18.67 -30.36 -6.81
CA GLY A 328 -18.98 -31.60 -7.54
C GLY A 328 -18.31 -32.84 -6.94
N ASN A 329 -17.22 -32.65 -6.19
CA ASN A 329 -16.51 -33.74 -5.52
C ASN A 329 -17.14 -34.15 -4.16
N GLN A 330 -18.16 -33.43 -3.66
CA GLN A 330 -18.88 -33.77 -2.42
C GLN A 330 -20.29 -34.35 -2.64
N GLY A 331 -20.78 -34.41 -3.90
CA GLY A 331 -22.16 -34.78 -4.22
C GLY A 331 -22.41 -36.23 -4.67
N GLY A 332 -21.40 -37.11 -4.62
CA GLY A 332 -21.46 -38.49 -5.13
C GLY A 332 -21.77 -39.56 -4.09
N SER A 333 -22.57 -39.29 -3.05
CA SER A 333 -22.97 -40.32 -2.07
C SER A 333 -24.29 -40.01 -1.38
N ALA A 334 -25.36 -39.81 -2.14
CA ALA A 334 -26.72 -39.72 -1.59
C ALA A 334 -27.79 -40.25 -2.57
N THR A 335 -27.68 -41.51 -2.98
CA THR A 335 -28.82 -42.29 -3.49
C THR A 335 -28.63 -43.78 -3.20
N ALA A 336 -29.21 -44.28 -2.11
CA ALA A 336 -29.78 -45.64 -2.00
C ALA A 336 -30.42 -45.85 -0.62
N ALA A 337 -31.62 -46.46 -0.62
CA ALA A 337 -32.34 -47.03 0.51
C ALA A 337 -33.10 -45.99 1.38
N VAL A 338 -34.41 -46.09 1.68
CA VAL A 338 -35.32 -47.23 1.74
C VAL A 338 -36.75 -46.73 1.46
N GLU A 339 -37.39 -47.42 0.52
CA GLU A 339 -38.84 -47.44 0.27
C GLU A 339 -39.56 -48.24 1.37
N PRO A 340 -40.62 -47.73 2.02
CA PRO A 340 -41.42 -48.51 2.98
C PRO A 340 -42.63 -49.18 2.29
N PRO A 341 -42.85 -50.51 2.45
CA PRO A 341 -44.08 -51.14 2.03
C PRO A 341 -45.16 -51.00 3.10
N ALA A 342 -46.24 -50.28 2.79
CA ALA A 342 -47.49 -50.31 3.53
C ALA A 342 -48.40 -51.39 2.95
N ALA A 343 -48.63 -52.45 3.73
CA ALA A 343 -49.64 -53.45 3.48
C ALA A 343 -51.01 -52.95 3.97
N ALA A 344 -52.05 -53.03 3.13
CA ALA A 344 -53.40 -53.47 3.51
C ALA A 344 -54.34 -53.52 2.28
N THR A 345 -54.71 -54.76 1.94
CA THR A 345 -56.10 -55.22 1.80
C THR A 345 -57.02 -54.50 0.80
N THR A 346 -57.43 -55.19 -0.28
CA THR A 346 -58.84 -55.65 -0.45
C THR A 346 -59.02 -56.52 -1.71
N ALA A 347 -60.00 -57.42 -1.58
CA ALA A 347 -60.42 -58.47 -2.48
C ALA A 347 -60.85 -58.02 -3.89
N SER A 348 -60.80 -58.94 -4.86
CA SER A 348 -62.00 -59.49 -5.52
C SER A 348 -61.61 -60.47 -6.63
N MET A 349 -62.33 -61.60 -6.68
CA MET A 349 -62.35 -62.56 -7.80
C MET A 349 -62.88 -61.88 -9.09
N PRO A 350 -62.75 -62.49 -10.30
CA PRO A 350 -63.64 -63.61 -10.68
C PRO A 350 -63.03 -64.70 -11.59
N MET A 351 -63.53 -65.92 -11.36
CA MET A 351 -64.09 -66.91 -12.29
C MET A 351 -63.34 -67.38 -13.56
N SER A 352 -63.39 -68.73 -13.68
CA SER A 352 -63.64 -69.51 -14.90
C SER A 352 -62.44 -69.74 -15.84
N ASP A 353 -62.23 -70.90 -16.46
CA ASP A 353 -62.77 -72.27 -16.43
C ASP A 353 -61.93 -73.06 -17.48
N LYS A 354 -62.12 -74.40 -17.57
CA LYS A 354 -61.68 -75.32 -18.65
C LYS A 354 -60.19 -75.70 -18.68
N ILE A 355 -59.78 -76.98 -18.77
CA ILE A 355 -60.40 -78.31 -18.97
C ILE A 355 -59.63 -79.32 -18.13
#